data_AF-A0A2W5AZS5-F1
#
_entry.id   AF-A0A2W5AZS5-F1
#
_cell.length_a   1.000
_cell.length_b   1.000
_cell.length_c   1.000
_cell.angle_alpha   90.00
_cell.angle_beta   90.00
_cell.angle_gamma   90.00
#
_symmetry.space_group_name_H-M   'P 1'
#
loop_
_entity.id
_entity.type
_entity.pdbx_description
1 polymer ?
#
loop_
_entity_poly.entity_id
_entity_poly.type
_entity_poly.pdbx_seq_one_letter_code
_entity_poly.pdbx_strand_id
1 'polypeptide(L)' 'MGFAEQLGPVEPRHASTVILLRDTLSGPEVYVQERASTMAFCAEMTVFPGGGVDARDMPGDVDGDGVDSPD' A
#
# COMPACT_ATOMS: atom_id res chain seq x y z
N MET A 1 17.42 38.44 -1.19
CA MET A 1 16.13 37.92 -1.66
C MET A 1 16.41 36.60 -2.37
N GLY A 2 16.29 35.48 -1.65
CA GLY A 2 16.41 34.15 -2.23
C GLY A 2 15.03 33.67 -2.63
N PHE A 3 14.85 33.28 -3.89
CA PHE A 3 13.61 32.69 -4.37
C PHE A 3 13.47 31.33 -3.70
N ALA A 4 12.37 31.13 -2.96
CA ALA A 4 12.01 29.79 -2.49
C ALA A 4 11.75 28.93 -3.73
N GLU A 5 12.53 27.87 -3.89
CA GLU A 5 12.27 26.88 -4.93
C GLU A 5 10.89 26.28 -4.67
N GLN A 6 9.95 26.51 -5.58
CA GLN A 6 8.60 25.98 -5.43
C GLN A 6 8.67 24.48 -5.69
N LEU A 7 8.74 23.70 -4.61
CA LEU A 7 8.63 22.24 -4.67
C LEU A 7 7.26 21.90 -5.29
N GLY A 8 7.29 21.39 -6.52
CA GLY A 8 6.11 20.86 -7.18
C GLY A 8 5.51 19.70 -6.39
N PRO A 9 4.29 19.27 -6.74
CA PRO A 9 3.69 18.08 -6.14
C PRO A 9 4.64 16.89 -6.23
N VAL A 10 4.74 16.10 -5.15
CA VAL A 10 5.50 14.86 -5.16
C VAL A 10 4.76 13.85 -6.03
N GLU A 11 5.50 13.15 -6.90
CA GLU A 11 4.94 12.07 -7.70
C GLU A 11 4.32 10.98 -6.80
N PRO A 12 3.05 10.61 -7.01
CA PRO A 12 2.41 9.56 -6.25
C PRO A 12 3.14 8.22 -6.43
N ARG A 13 3.29 7.46 -5.33
CA ARG A 13 3.76 6.08 -5.39
C ARG A 13 2.60 5.11 -5.60
N HIS A 14 2.81 4.06 -6.38
CA HIS A 14 1.88 2.94 -6.44
C HIS A 14 1.77 2.27 -5.07
N ALA A 15 0.54 1.94 -4.68
CA ALA A 15 0.23 1.26 -3.43
C ALA A 15 -0.96 0.33 -3.62
N SER A 16 -1.01 -0.74 -2.84
CA SER A 16 -2.13 -1.68 -2.81
C SER A 16 -2.65 -1.84 -1.38
N THR A 17 -3.96 -2.01 -1.24
CA THR A 17 -4.65 -2.21 0.05
C THR A 17 -5.59 -3.39 -0.09
N VAL A 18 -5.57 -4.28 0.90
CA VAL A 18 -6.40 -5.49 0.93
C VAL A 18 -7.46 -5.34 2.01
N ILE A 19 -8.71 -5.62 1.65
CA ILE A 19 -9.83 -5.67 2.58
C ILE A 19 -10.27 -7.12 2.70
N LEU A 20 -9.90 -7.76 3.82
CA LEU A 20 -10.35 -9.11 4.13
C LEU A 20 -11.73 -9.04 4.78
N LEU A 21 -12.74 -9.56 4.07
CA LEU A 21 -14.12 -9.63 4.55
C LEU A 21 -14.48 -11.02 5.08
N ARG A 22 -15.42 -11.05 6.03
CA ARG A 22 -16.21 -12.23 6.36
C ARG A 22 -17.66 -11.86 6.58
N ASP A 23 -18.56 -12.79 6.27
CA ASP A 23 -19.98 -12.66 6.59
C ASP A 23 -20.25 -13.00 8.06
N THR A 24 -21.20 -12.28 8.68
CA THR A 24 -21.73 -12.58 10.01
C THR A 24 -23.25 -12.38 10.04
N LEU A 25 -23.91 -12.81 11.13
CA LEU A 25 -25.35 -12.60 11.32
C LEU A 25 -25.74 -11.11 11.43
N SER A 26 -24.79 -10.23 11.75
CA SER A 26 -25.02 -8.78 11.92
C SER A 26 -24.59 -7.97 10.68
N GLY A 27 -24.10 -8.62 9.63
CA GLY A 27 -23.53 -7.99 8.44
C GLY A 27 -22.05 -8.35 8.22
N PRO A 28 -21.41 -7.85 7.15
CA PRO A 28 -20.01 -8.13 6.87
C PRO A 28 -19.10 -7.45 7.91
N GLU A 29 -18.04 -8.16 8.30
CA GLU A 29 -16.94 -7.62 9.10
C GLU A 29 -15.65 -7.57 8.28
N VAL A 30 -14.77 -6.64 8.64
CA VAL A 30 -13.48 -6.43 7.95
C VAL A 30 -12.32 -6.51 8.93
N TYR A 31 -11.21 -7.09 8.49
CA TYR A 31 -9.98 -7.09 9.27
C TYR A 31 -9.26 -5.73 9.17
N VAL A 32 -8.89 -5.17 10.33
CA VAL A 32 -8.08 -3.95 10.44
C VAL A 32 -6.91 -4.18 11.39
N GLN A 33 -5.89 -3.33 11.27
CA GLN A 33 -4.71 -3.31 12.11
C GLN A 33 -4.53 -1.93 12.74
N GLU A 34 -3.91 -1.88 13.91
CA GLU A 34 -3.37 -0.64 14.47
C GLU A 34 -1.87 -0.58 14.16
N ARG A 35 -1.40 0.55 13.62
CA ARG A 35 0.01 0.70 13.27
C ARG A 35 0.86 0.84 14.54
N ALA A 36 2.00 0.14 14.58
CA ALA A 36 2.91 0.22 15.72
C ALA A 36 3.36 1.66 16.01
N SER A 37 3.47 2.01 17.29
CA SER A 37 3.85 3.35 17.77
C SER A 37 5.25 3.80 17.32
N THR A 38 6.12 2.84 16.97
CA THR A 38 7.48 3.09 16.49
C THR A 38 7.55 3.46 15.00
N MET A 39 6.44 3.41 14.26
CA MET A 39 6.44 3.74 12.84
C MET A 39 6.58 5.24 12.59
N ALA A 40 7.46 5.63 11.64
CA ALA A 40 7.79 7.03 11.37
C ALA A 40 6.65 7.88 10.77
N PHE A 41 5.57 7.27 10.29
CA PHE A 41 4.45 7.95 9.63
C PHE A 41 3.15 7.28 10.06
N CYS A 42 2.11 8.03 10.41
CA CYS A 42 0.78 7.51 10.81
C CYS A 42 0.86 6.33 11.81
N ALA A 43 1.69 6.45 12.85
CA ALA A 43 1.70 5.55 14.00
C ALA A 43 0.32 5.53 14.70
N GLU A 44 -0.03 4.39 15.29
CA GLU A 44 -1.27 4.18 16.09
C GLU A 44 -2.59 4.35 15.31
N MET A 45 -2.52 4.55 13.99
CA MET A 45 -3.71 4.67 13.15
C MET A 45 -4.32 3.30 12.87
N THR A 46 -5.65 3.22 12.87
CA THR A 46 -6.38 2.07 12.35
C THR A 46 -6.32 2.05 10.82
N VAL A 47 -5.86 0.95 10.25
CA VAL A 47 -5.65 0.79 8.81
C VAL A 47 -6.08 -0.58 8.33
N PHE A 48 -6.37 -0.68 7.04
CA PHE A 48 -6.38 -1.97 6.36
C PHE A 48 -4.94 -2.43 6.08
N PRO A 49 -4.69 -3.75 5.99
CA PRO A 49 -3.43 -4.27 5.46
C PRO A 49 -3.12 -3.70 4.07
N GLY A 50 -1.87 -3.31 3.84
CA GLY A 50 -1.45 -2.74 2.57
C GLY A 50 -0.02 -2.23 2.62
N GLY A 51 0.44 -1.71 1.48
CA GLY A 51 1.81 -1.22 1.33
C GLY A 51 2.07 -0.60 -0.03
N GLY A 52 3.29 -0.10 -0.22
CA GLY A 52 3.77 0.28 -1.54
C GLY A 52 3.94 -0.95 -2.43
N VAL A 53 3.69 -0.77 -3.73
CA VAL A 53 3.93 -1.80 -4.74
C VAL A 53 5.43 -1.92 -5.00
N ASP A 54 5.95 -3.14 -5.02
CA ASP A 54 7.32 -3.47 -5.39
C ASP A 54 7.43 -3.63 -6.92
N ALA A 55 8.62 -3.45 -7.50
CA ALA A 55 8.82 -3.66 -8.93
C ALA A 55 8.42 -5.08 -9.40
N ARG A 56 8.56 -6.08 -8.52
CA ARG A 56 8.19 -7.48 -8.78
C ARG A 56 6.67 -7.71 -8.86
N ASP A 57 5.86 -6.78 -8.38
CA ASP A 57 4.39 -6.87 -8.48
C ASP A 57 3.90 -6.50 -9.89
N MET A 58 4.76 -5.96 -10.75
CA MET A 58 4.41 -5.57 -12.12
C MET A 58 4.39 -6.79 -13.06
N PRO A 59 3.55 -6.79 -14.10
CA PRO A 59 3.54 -7.85 -15.11
C PRO A 59 4.93 -8.04 -15.75
N GLY A 60 5.39 -9.30 -15.85
CA GLY A 60 6.68 -9.66 -16.46
C GLY A 60 7.69 -10.35 -15.52
N ASP A 61 7.46 -10.40 -14.21
CA ASP A 61 8.32 -11.14 -13.26
C ASP A 61 7.53 -11.61 -12.01
N VAL A 62 6.28 -12.04 -12.20
CA VAL A 62 5.36 -12.35 -11.06
C VAL A 62 5.76 -13.63 -10.31
N ASP A 63 6.55 -14.48 -10.96
CA ASP A 63 7.12 -15.74 -10.48
C ASP A 63 8.59 -15.62 -10.08
N GLY A 64 9.29 -14.53 -10.43
CA GLY A 64 10.68 -14.30 -10.05
C GLY A 64 11.68 -15.24 -10.73
N ASP A 65 11.27 -15.92 -11.80
CA ASP A 65 12.06 -16.93 -12.52
C ASP A 65 12.70 -16.39 -13.81
N GLY A 66 12.46 -15.11 -14.13
CA GLY A 66 13.01 -14.43 -15.30
C GLY A 66 12.32 -14.74 -16.62
N VAL A 67 11.12 -15.33 -16.62
CA VAL A 67 10.26 -15.37 -17.81
C VAL A 67 9.08 -14.41 -17.67
N ASP A 68 8.82 -13.63 -18.73
CA ASP A 68 7.65 -12.75 -18.76
C ASP A 68 6.38 -13.59 -18.61
N SER A 69 5.62 -13.30 -17.55
CA SER A 69 4.31 -13.91 -17.35
C SER A 69 3.38 -13.49 -18.51
N PRO A 70 2.58 -14.42 -19.07
CA PRO A 70 1.68 -14.07 -20.16
C PRO A 70 0.66 -13.02 -19.73
N ASP A 71 0.28 -12.15 -20.67
CA ASP A 71 -0.76 -11.12 -20.53
C ASP A 71 -2.11 -11.67 -19.99
#